data_AF-A0A5C6ZXL8-F1
#
_entry.id   AF-A0A5C6ZXL8-F1
#
_cell.length_a   1.000
_cell.length_b   1.000
_cell.length_c   1.000
_cell.angle_alpha   90.00
_cell.angle_beta   90.00
_cell.angle_gamma   90.00
#
_symmetry.space_group_name_H-M   'P 1'
#
loop_
_entity.id
_entity.type
_entity.pdbx_description
1 polymer ?
#
loop_
_entity_poly.entity_id
_entity_poly.type
_entity_poly.pdbx_seq_one_letter_code
_entity_poly.pdbx_strand_id
1 'polypeptide(L)'
;MQYITVYRTFDSGELSIIRHRFEDEDLDVKVLDETTNSAAGIAGMGANGVRIQVIEPQVPTARKLLKELGFTGLTISDRSKEPKNPARKWIVVLLAILILILVSFLIMWFMNPN
;
A
#
# COMPACT_ATOMS: atom_id res chain seq x y z
N MET A 1 24.17 11.62 12.00
CA MET A 1 23.26 10.69 12.70
C MET A 1 22.49 9.92 11.63
N GLN A 2 22.62 8.59 11.59
CA GLN A 2 22.01 7.74 10.56
C GLN A 2 20.72 7.11 11.09
N TYR A 3 19.64 7.24 10.33
CA TYR A 3 18.36 6.60 10.62
C TYR A 3 18.30 5.26 9.88
N ILE A 4 17.93 4.20 10.58
CA ILE A 4 17.82 2.85 10.05
C ILE A 4 16.36 2.42 10.12
N THR A 5 15.87 1.84 9.02
CA THR A 5 14.50 1.30 8.97
C THR A 5 14.44 0.03 9.78
N VAL A 6 13.62 0.02 10.82
CA VAL A 6 13.42 -1.14 11.71
C VAL A 6 12.15 -1.91 11.39
N TYR A 7 11.14 -1.24 10.83
CA TYR A 7 9.86 -1.84 10.51
C TYR A 7 9.19 -1.15 9.32
N ARG A 8 8.34 -1.92 8.62
CA ARG A 8 7.57 -1.45 7.46
C ARG A 8 6.18 -2.08 7.53
N THR A 9 5.14 -1.25 7.39
CA THR A 9 3.76 -1.72 7.35
C THR A 9 2.92 -0.90 6.36
N PHE A 10 1.84 -1.50 5.89
CA PHE A 10 0.78 -0.82 5.13
C PHE A 10 -0.46 -0.58 5.99
N ASP A 11 -0.45 -1.05 7.24
CA ASP A 11 -1.54 -0.90 8.18
C ASP A 11 -1.26 0.31 9.09
N SER A 12 -2.14 1.31 9.03
CA SER A 12 -2.07 2.49 9.88
C SER A 12 -2.31 2.17 11.36
N GLY A 13 -3.02 1.08 11.67
CA GLY A 13 -3.24 0.61 13.03
C GLY A 13 -1.95 0.08 13.65
N GLU A 14 -1.24 -0.79 12.95
CA GLU A 14 0.08 -1.31 13.38
C GLU A 14 1.09 -0.17 13.57
N LEU A 15 1.12 0.79 12.63
CA LEU A 15 1.97 1.98 12.72
C LEU A 15 1.70 2.76 14.01
N SER A 16 0.43 3.01 14.32
CA SER A 16 0.04 3.81 15.50
C SER A 16 0.44 3.11 16.80
N ILE A 17 0.27 1.79 16.88
CA ILE A 17 0.66 0.99 18.05
C ILE A 17 2.17 1.03 18.26
N ILE A 18 2.95 0.81 17.19
CA ILE A 18 4.41 0.78 17.27
C ILE A 18 4.94 2.18 17.60
N ARG A 19 4.39 3.23 16.97
CA ARG A 19 4.77 4.61 17.23
C ARG A 19 4.55 4.98 18.69
N HIS A 20 3.34 4.73 19.21
CA HIS A 20 3.03 5.04 20.59
C HIS A 20 3.98 4.31 21.55
N ARG A 21 4.25 3.02 21.30
CA ARG A 21 5.16 2.25 22.14
C ARG A 21 6.61 2.76 22.09
N PHE A 22 7.06 3.25 20.94
CA PHE A 22 8.40 3.81 20.82
C PHE A 22 8.53 5.19 21.45
N GLU A 23 7.46 6.01 21.39
CA GLU A 23 7.37 7.29 22.10
C GLU A 23 7.38 7.09 23.62
N ASP A 24 6.71 6.06 24.15
CA ASP A 24 6.73 5.71 25.58
C ASP A 24 8.14 5.38 26.11
N GLU A 25 9.01 4.85 25.25
CA GLU A 25 10.38 4.42 25.57
C GLU A 25 11.44 5.48 25.17
N ASP A 26 11.01 6.71 24.86
CA ASP A 26 11.83 7.87 24.49
C ASP A 26 12.79 7.59 23.30
N LEU A 27 12.30 6.84 22.31
CA LEU A 27 13.05 6.56 21.09
C LEU A 27 12.88 7.69 20.07
N ASP A 28 13.97 8.07 19.39
CA ASP A 28 13.91 9.04 18.30
C ASP A 28 13.45 8.34 17.02
N VAL A 29 12.14 8.42 16.78
CA VAL A 29 11.46 7.76 15.67
C VAL A 29 11.16 8.75 14.55
N LYS A 30 11.52 8.35 13.34
CA LYS A 30 11.13 9.03 12.11
C LYS A 30 10.25 8.12 11.28
N VAL A 31 9.01 8.57 11.05
CA VAL A 31 8.08 7.90 10.14
C VAL A 31 8.21 8.56 8.76
N LEU A 32 8.61 7.78 7.76
CA LEU A 32 8.65 8.21 6.36
C LEU A 32 7.36 7.82 5.64
N ASP A 33 6.96 8.64 4.67
CA ASP A 33 5.77 8.46 3.80
C ASP A 33 4.40 8.65 4.50
N GLU A 34 4.36 9.11 5.75
CA GLU A 34 3.12 9.39 6.51
C GLU A 34 2.34 10.61 5.97
N THR A 35 3.04 11.66 5.56
CA THR A 35 2.44 12.87 4.97
C THR A 35 1.86 12.60 3.58
N THR A 36 2.56 11.80 2.76
CA THR A 36 2.06 11.34 1.46
C THR A 36 0.83 10.44 1.62
N ASN A 37 0.82 9.57 2.63
CA ASN A 37 -0.32 8.72 2.97
C ASN A 37 -1.54 9.54 3.43
N SER A 38 -1.33 10.56 4.26
CA SER A 38 -2.40 11.44 4.75
C SER A 38 -3.03 12.29 3.66
N ALA A 39 -2.24 12.70 2.65
CA ALA A 39 -2.72 13.54 1.55
C ALA A 39 -3.36 12.74 0.39
N ALA A 40 -2.91 11.51 0.12
CA ALA A 40 -3.37 10.72 -1.03
C ALA A 40 -4.18 9.46 -0.64
N GLY A 41 -4.46 9.25 0.65
CA GLY A 41 -5.18 8.08 1.14
C GLY A 41 -4.50 6.76 0.74
N ILE A 42 -5.28 5.73 0.42
CA ILE A 42 -4.77 4.37 0.08
C ILE A 42 -3.83 4.38 -1.15
N ALA A 43 -3.91 5.41 -2.01
CA ALA A 43 -3.02 5.59 -3.15
C ALA A 43 -1.66 6.23 -2.79
N GLY A 44 -1.53 6.82 -1.59
CA GLY A 44 -0.35 7.55 -1.12
C GLY A 44 0.76 6.70 -0.50
N MET A 45 0.51 5.44 -0.17
CA MET A 45 1.50 4.56 0.46
C MET A 45 2.63 4.12 -0.49
N GLY A 46 2.51 4.40 -1.79
CA GLY A 46 3.39 3.87 -2.83
C GLY A 46 3.44 2.33 -2.82
N ALA A 47 4.28 1.75 -3.68
CA ALA A 47 4.64 0.33 -3.52
C ALA A 47 5.41 0.08 -2.19
N ASN A 48 5.93 1.18 -1.62
CA ASN A 48 6.70 1.42 -0.40
C ASN A 48 6.12 1.03 0.97
N GLY A 49 4.81 1.18 1.18
CA GLY A 49 4.26 1.20 2.53
C GLY A 49 4.86 2.31 3.41
N VAL A 50 4.43 2.40 4.66
CA VAL A 50 4.98 3.33 5.64
C VAL A 50 6.20 2.70 6.32
N ARG A 51 7.27 3.48 6.49
CA ARG A 51 8.54 3.01 7.07
C ARG A 51 8.80 3.69 8.40
N ILE A 52 9.09 2.88 9.41
CA ILE A 52 9.48 3.33 10.74
C ILE A 52 10.99 3.25 10.84
N GLN A 53 11.63 4.39 11.06
CA GLN A 53 13.07 4.50 11.21
C GLN A 53 13.43 4.98 12.61
N VAL A 54 14.54 4.47 13.14
CA VAL A 54 15.11 4.93 14.41
C VAL A 54 16.58 5.24 14.22
N ILE A 55 17.17 6.00 15.13
CA ILE A 55 18.62 6.23 15.11
C ILE A 55 19.38 4.92 15.31
N GLU A 56 20.51 4.76 14.62
CA GLU A 56 21.34 3.56 14.66
C GLU A 56 21.64 3.00 16.08
N PRO A 57 21.97 3.84 17.09
CA PRO A 57 22.24 3.36 18.45
C PRO A 57 21.02 2.69 19.12
N GLN A 58 19.81 3.05 18.71
CA GLN A 58 18.55 2.59 19.29
C GLN A 58 17.94 1.39 18.56
N VAL A 59 18.54 0.96 17.44
CA VAL A 59 18.08 -0.21 16.67
C VAL A 59 17.94 -1.49 17.51
N PRO A 60 18.87 -1.84 18.43
CA PRO A 60 18.73 -3.04 19.25
C PRO A 60 17.49 -2.98 20.15
N THR A 61 17.25 -1.82 20.78
CA THR A 61 16.09 -1.57 21.64
C THR A 61 14.79 -1.62 20.85
N ALA A 62 14.73 -0.94 19.71
CA ALA A 62 13.57 -0.95 18.83
C ALA A 62 13.22 -2.38 18.35
N ARG A 63 14.22 -3.18 17.98
CA ARG A 63 14.01 -4.59 17.60
C ARG A 63 13.50 -5.46 18.75
N LYS A 64 13.97 -5.21 19.97
CA LYS A 64 13.49 -5.91 21.16
C LYS A 64 12.02 -5.61 21.42
N LEU A 65 11.64 -4.32 21.40
CA LEU A 65 10.25 -3.88 21.57
C LEU A 65 9.33 -4.44 20.49
N LEU A 66 9.75 -4.41 19.22
CA LEU A 66 8.98 -5.00 18.13
C LEU A 66 8.73 -6.50 18.35
N LYS A 67 9.72 -7.22 18.86
CA LYS A 67 9.59 -8.65 19.17
C LYS A 67 8.64 -8.88 20.36
N GLU A 68 8.68 -8.04 21.39
CA GLU A 68 7.77 -8.11 22.54
C GLU A 68 6.32 -7.86 22.14
N LEU A 69 6.08 -6.94 21.21
CA LEU A 69 4.76 -6.66 20.62
C LEU A 69 4.29 -7.75 19.64
N GLY A 70 5.13 -8.72 19.30
CA GLY A 70 4.83 -9.74 18.29
C GLY A 70 5.02 -9.27 16.84
N PHE A 71 5.46 -8.05 16.60
CA PHE A 71 5.85 -7.51 15.28
C PHE A 71 7.24 -8.04 14.88
N THR A 72 7.36 -9.36 14.79
CA THR A 72 8.62 -10.04 14.51
C THR A 72 8.86 -10.09 13.01
N GLY A 73 9.37 -9.02 12.43
CA GLY A 73 9.82 -9.08 11.05
C GLY A 73 10.14 -7.74 10.44
N LEU A 74 11.27 -7.71 9.71
CA LEU A 74 11.28 -7.10 8.39
C LEU A 74 10.24 -7.85 7.54
N THR A 75 8.95 -7.63 7.80
CA THR A 75 7.90 -8.00 6.86
C THR A 75 8.07 -7.04 5.69
N ILE A 76 9.03 -7.35 4.83
CA ILE A 76 8.79 -7.35 3.39
C ILE A 76 7.67 -8.38 3.21
N SER A 77 6.47 -7.98 3.63
CA SER A 77 5.27 -8.67 3.27
C SER A 77 5.20 -8.43 1.77
N ASP A 78 5.79 -9.37 1.02
CA ASP A 78 5.43 -9.75 -0.33
C ASP A 78 3.95 -10.17 -0.44
N ARG A 79 3.08 -9.68 0.45
CA ARG A 79 1.79 -9.19 0.00
C ARG A 79 2.04 -7.97 -0.89
N SER A 80 2.57 -8.23 -2.09
CA SER A 80 1.81 -7.86 -3.27
C SER A 80 0.41 -8.47 -3.12
N LYS A 81 -0.41 -7.89 -2.23
CA LYS A 81 -1.80 -7.68 -2.60
C LYS A 81 -1.68 -6.70 -3.74
N GLU A 82 -1.39 -7.25 -4.93
CA GLU A 82 -1.78 -6.67 -6.20
C GLU A 82 -3.16 -6.11 -5.89
N PRO A 83 -3.34 -4.78 -5.87
CA PRO A 83 -4.64 -4.21 -5.56
C PRO A 83 -5.55 -4.91 -6.55
N LYS A 84 -6.47 -5.72 -6.03
CA LYS A 84 -7.30 -6.63 -6.82
C LYS A 84 -8.24 -5.70 -7.57
N ASN A 85 -7.73 -5.11 -8.65
CA ASN A 85 -8.20 -3.85 -9.17
C ASN A 85 -9.57 -4.16 -9.75
N PRO A 86 -10.67 -3.78 -9.07
CA PRO A 86 -11.99 -4.16 -9.51
C PRO A 86 -12.23 -3.66 -10.94
N ALA A 87 -11.56 -2.58 -11.33
CA ALA A 87 -11.57 -2.02 -12.67
C ALA A 87 -11.17 -3.03 -13.77
N ARG A 88 -10.23 -3.95 -13.53
CA ARG A 88 -9.83 -4.95 -14.55
C ARG A 88 -10.98 -5.91 -14.87
N LYS A 89 -11.83 -6.23 -13.89
CA LYS A 89 -13.04 -7.04 -14.13
C LYS A 89 -14.08 -6.26 -14.93
N TRP A 90 -14.27 -4.97 -14.64
CA TRP A 90 -15.20 -4.11 -15.37
C TRP A 90 -14.73 -3.80 -16.80
N ILE A 91 -13.42 -3.80 -17.06
CA ILE A 91 -12.88 -3.57 -18.40
C ILE A 91 -13.26 -4.68 -19.39
N VAL A 92 -13.34 -5.93 -18.93
CA VAL A 92 -13.77 -7.05 -19.78
C VAL A 92 -15.25 -6.94 -20.13
N VAL A 93 -16.08 -6.50 -19.18
CA VAL A 93 -17.51 -6.24 -19.41
C VAL A 93 -17.69 -5.10 -20.40
N LEU A 94 -16.95 -4.00 -20.23
CA LEU A 94 -16.99 -2.85 -21.14
C LEU A 94 -16.54 -3.25 -22.56
N LEU A 95 -15.47 -4.05 -22.67
CA LEU A 95 -14.99 -4.55 -23.96
C LEU A 95 -16.03 -5.46 -24.65
N ALA A 96 -16.71 -6.33 -23.91
CA ALA A 96 -17.75 -7.19 -24.45
C ALA A 96 -18.95 -6.39 -24.99
N ILE A 97 -19.38 -5.34 -24.25
CA ILE A 97 -20.45 -4.44 -24.69
C ILE A 97 -20.04 -3.68 -25.96
N LEU A 98 -18.80 -3.19 -26.02
CA LEU A 98 -18.27 -2.49 -27.21
C LEU A 98 -18.33 -3.36 -28.46
N ILE A 99 -17.95 -4.63 -28.34
CA ILE A 99 -18.00 -5.59 -29.46
C ILE A 99 -19.44 -5.81 -29.92
N LEU A 100 -20.40 -5.96 -29.00
CA LEU A 100 -21.82 -6.09 -29.35
C LEU A 100 -22.36 -4.88 -30.13
N ILE A 101 -21.97 -3.67 -29.73
CA ILE A 101 -22.37 -2.43 -30.42
C ILE A 101 -21.79 -2.42 -31.85
N LEU A 102 -20.50 -2.75 -32.01
CA LEU A 102 -19.86 -2.80 -33.33
C LEU A 102 -20.54 -3.81 -34.27
N VAL A 103 -20.89 -5.00 -33.76
CA VAL A 103 -21.60 -6.02 -34.54
C VAL A 103 -22.98 -5.53 -34.95
N SER A 104 -23.73 -4.90 -34.04
CA SER A 104 -25.04 -4.34 -34.37
C SER A 104 -24.94 -3.25 -35.43
N PHE A 105 -23.92 -2.39 -35.36
CA PHE A 105 -23.67 -1.35 -36.35
C PHE A 105 -23.28 -1.94 -37.71
N LEU A 106 -22.48 -3.01 -37.72
CA LEU A 106 -22.10 -3.72 -38.95
C LEU A 106 -23.31 -4.34 -39.65
N ILE A 107 -24.22 -4.96 -38.89
CA ILE A 107 -25.46 -5.53 -39.43
C ILE A 107 -26.36 -4.42 -39.99
N MET A 108 -26.51 -3.31 -39.26
CA MET A 108 -27.31 -2.17 -39.72
C MET A 108 -26.72 -1.53 -40.97
N TRP A 109 -25.39 -1.43 -41.06
CA TRP A 109 -24.69 -0.96 -42.26
C TRP A 109 -24.87 -1.92 -43.44
N PHE A 110 -24.84 -3.23 -43.19
CA PHE A 110 -25.11 -4.25 -44.22
C PHE A 110 -26.57 -4.25 -44.69
N MET A 111 -27.53 -3.95 -43.81
CA MET A 111 -28.95 -3.88 -44.13
C MET A 111 -29.40 -2.56 -44.75
N ASN A 112 -28.65 -1.46 -44.53
CA ASN A 112 -28.88 -0.17 -45.16
C ASN A 112 -27.67 0.25 -46.00
N PRO A 113 -27.35 -0.50 -47.08
CA PRO A 113 -26.39 -0.06 -48.06
C PRO A 113 -27.02 1.13 -48.78
N ASN A 114 -26.63 2.35 -48.39
CA ASN A 114 -26.80 3.50 -49.27
C ASN A 114 -26.08 3.23 -50.60
#